data_AF-A0A0F9S2Y1-F1
#
_entry.id   AF-A0A0F9S2Y1-F1
#
_cell.length_a   1.000
_cell.length_b   1.000
_cell.length_c   1.000
_cell.angle_alpha   90.00
_cell.angle_beta   90.00
_cell.angle_gamma   90.00
#
_symmetry.space_group_name_H-M   'P 1'
#
loop_
_entity.id
_entity.type
_entity.pdbx_description
1 polymer ?
#
loop_
_entity_poly.entity_id
_entity_poly.type
_entity_poly.pdbx_seq_one_letter_code
_entity_poly.pdbx_strand_id
1 'polypeptide(L)'
;MVHKDRSRNTDTLERRRQESRDWYAKNKGEYNAARRRRYWTDAVYAAAAIERSRMYRKNQVHESRDWVIRKKDGQLVQCWRIGAVAKRLDRSVDTIRRWQALRLIPRCNVGTHGRGHRLFLGHQIHLIEKLSVVMPWNRKKHDGERVSEVVVNIRRLW
;
A
#
# COMPACT_ATOMS: atom_id res chain seq x y z
N MET A 1 37.75 -1.43 38.50
CA MET A 1 36.53 -1.26 37.67
C MET A 1 36.06 -2.64 37.22
N VAL A 2 34.91 -3.11 37.73
CA VAL A 2 34.39 -4.46 37.45
C VAL A 2 33.48 -4.40 36.23
N HIS A 3 33.97 -4.83 35.06
CA HIS A 3 33.13 -5.14 33.90
C HIS A 3 32.43 -6.48 34.12
N LYS A 4 31.35 -6.49 34.93
CA LYS A 4 30.48 -7.66 35.06
C LYS A 4 29.46 -7.68 33.91
N ASP A 5 29.59 -8.72 33.08
CA ASP A 5 28.50 -9.54 32.55
C ASP A 5 27.29 -8.83 31.88
N ARG A 6 27.48 -8.31 30.67
CA ARG A 6 26.33 -8.05 29.75
C ARG A 6 25.92 -9.27 28.92
N SER A 7 26.80 -10.25 28.71
CA SER A 7 26.54 -11.43 27.86
C SER A 7 25.72 -12.54 28.55
N ARG A 8 25.87 -12.77 29.86
CA ARG A 8 25.07 -13.79 30.58
C ARG A 8 23.57 -13.49 30.58
N ASN A 9 23.20 -12.22 30.45
CA ASN A 9 21.80 -11.81 30.46
C ASN A 9 21.11 -12.04 29.11
N THR A 10 21.84 -12.02 27.99
CA THR A 10 21.28 -12.24 26.65
C THR A 10 20.90 -13.70 26.42
N ASP A 11 21.74 -14.64 26.85
CA ASP A 11 21.49 -16.08 26.68
C ASP A 11 20.26 -16.54 27.48
N THR A 12 20.10 -16.00 28.69
CA THR A 12 18.95 -16.28 29.55
C THR A 12 17.64 -15.73 28.96
N LEU A 13 17.70 -14.57 28.28
CA LEU A 13 16.56 -13.96 27.60
C LEU A 13 16.20 -14.70 26.31
N GLU A 14 17.19 -15.13 25.53
CA GLU A 14 16.96 -15.92 24.31
C GLU A 14 16.36 -17.28 24.63
N ARG A 15 16.85 -17.95 25.67
CA ARG A 15 16.26 -19.21 26.14
C ARG A 15 14.79 -19.04 26.52
N ARG A 16 14.44 -18.01 27.29
CA ARG A 16 13.04 -17.69 27.64
C ARG A 16 12.17 -17.38 26.42
N ARG A 17 12.72 -16.68 25.42
CA ARG A 17 12.02 -16.43 24.15
C ARG A 17 11.76 -17.73 23.39
N GLN A 18 12.74 -18.65 23.37
CA GLN A 18 12.59 -19.94 22.72
C GLN A 18 11.57 -20.83 23.44
N GLU A 19 11.66 -20.93 24.77
CA GLU A 19 10.67 -21.64 25.60
C GLU A 19 9.25 -21.10 25.37
N SER A 20 9.08 -19.78 25.30
CA SER A 20 7.79 -19.15 24.99
C SER A 20 7.29 -19.47 23.58
N ARG A 21 8.17 -19.52 22.58
CA ARG A 21 7.83 -19.91 21.21
C ARG A 21 7.40 -21.38 21.14
N ASP A 22 8.14 -22.26 21.79
CA ASP A 22 7.87 -23.69 21.81
C ASP A 22 6.56 -24.00 22.53
N TRP A 23 6.32 -23.32 23.66
CA TRP A 23 5.04 -23.38 24.36
C TRP A 23 3.90 -22.89 23.45
N TYR A 24 4.06 -21.74 22.79
CA TYR A 24 3.02 -21.23 21.90
C TYR A 24 2.77 -22.17 20.71
N ALA A 25 3.81 -22.73 20.11
CA ALA A 25 3.68 -23.67 18.99
C ALA A 25 2.85 -24.91 19.39
N LYS A 26 3.10 -25.45 20.59
CA LYS A 26 2.37 -26.61 21.14
C LYS A 26 0.93 -26.27 21.55
N ASN A 27 0.69 -25.07 22.09
CA ASN A 27 -0.60 -24.70 22.72
C ASN A 27 -1.45 -23.74 21.85
N LYS A 28 -1.03 -23.43 20.62
CA LYS A 28 -1.64 -22.39 19.76
C LYS A 28 -3.14 -22.58 19.56
N GLY A 29 -3.60 -23.82 19.40
CA GLY A 29 -5.01 -24.13 19.13
C GLY A 29 -5.92 -23.71 20.28
N GLU A 30 -5.66 -24.25 21.46
CA GLU A 30 -6.42 -23.98 22.69
C GLU A 30 -6.33 -22.52 23.11
N TYR A 31 -5.12 -21.94 23.07
CA TYR A 31 -4.92 -20.54 23.41
C TYR A 31 -5.74 -19.60 22.51
N ASN A 32 -5.76 -19.85 21.20
CA ASN A 32 -6.56 -19.04 20.27
C ASN A 32 -8.06 -19.26 20.45
N ALA A 33 -8.50 -20.47 20.78
CA ALA A 33 -9.90 -20.74 21.10
C ALA A 33 -10.35 -19.96 22.35
N ALA A 34 -9.57 -20.03 23.44
CA ALA A 34 -9.82 -19.27 24.67
C ALA A 34 -9.80 -17.75 24.41
N ARG A 35 -8.83 -17.26 23.61
CA ARG A 35 -8.74 -15.85 23.22
C ARG A 35 -9.97 -15.37 22.44
N ARG A 36 -10.45 -16.17 21.48
CA ARG A 36 -11.67 -15.87 20.71
C ARG A 36 -12.90 -15.87 21.60
N ARG A 37 -13.04 -16.88 22.47
CA ARG A 37 -14.13 -16.93 23.44
C ARG A 37 -14.15 -15.66 24.31
N ARG A 38 -13.00 -15.30 24.88
CA ARG A 38 -12.86 -14.09 25.71
C ARG A 38 -13.24 -12.82 24.95
N TYR A 39 -12.85 -12.70 23.68
CA TYR A 39 -13.24 -11.56 22.86
C TYR A 39 -14.76 -11.41 22.73
N TRP A 40 -15.50 -12.52 22.64
CA TRP A 40 -16.96 -12.48 22.54
C TRP A 40 -17.65 -12.27 23.90
N THR A 41 -17.08 -12.80 24.98
CA THR A 41 -17.73 -12.80 26.30
C THR A 41 -17.37 -11.61 27.18
N ASP A 42 -16.22 -10.97 26.95
CA ASP A 42 -15.68 -9.89 27.80
C ASP A 42 -15.55 -8.60 26.96
N ALA A 43 -16.49 -7.67 27.17
CA ALA A 43 -16.56 -6.41 26.44
C ALA A 43 -15.35 -5.50 26.70
N VAL A 44 -14.79 -5.52 27.91
CA VAL A 44 -13.61 -4.72 28.27
C VAL A 44 -12.39 -5.25 27.52
N TYR A 45 -12.23 -6.57 27.47
CA TYR A 45 -11.16 -7.20 26.70
C TYR A 45 -11.30 -6.93 25.19
N ALA A 46 -12.52 -6.98 24.64
CA ALA A 46 -12.78 -6.68 23.24
C ALA A 46 -12.40 -5.24 22.87
N ALA A 47 -12.82 -4.25 23.68
CA ALA A 47 -12.47 -2.85 23.48
C ALA A 47 -10.95 -2.64 23.51
N ALA A 48 -10.26 -3.20 24.49
CA ALA A 48 -8.81 -3.11 24.59
C ALA A 48 -8.09 -3.80 23.40
N ALA A 49 -8.62 -4.91 22.89
CA ALA A 49 -8.08 -5.59 21.72
C ALA A 49 -8.23 -4.76 20.43
N ILE A 50 -9.38 -4.12 20.24
CA ILE A 50 -9.64 -3.20 19.13
C ILE A 50 -8.67 -2.02 19.20
N GLU A 51 -8.49 -1.43 20.37
CA GLU A 51 -7.61 -0.28 20.54
C GLU A 51 -6.14 -0.64 20.29
N ARG A 52 -5.67 -1.79 20.81
CA ARG A 52 -4.34 -2.32 20.46
C ARG A 52 -4.18 -2.53 18.96
N SER A 53 -5.20 -3.02 18.26
CA SER A 53 -5.16 -3.19 16.80
C SER A 53 -5.10 -1.85 16.05
N ARG A 54 -5.80 -0.82 16.54
CA ARG A 54 -5.73 0.54 15.97
C ARG A 54 -4.34 1.14 16.17
N MET A 55 -3.80 1.06 17.38
CA MET A 55 -2.46 1.55 17.70
C MET A 55 -1.39 0.80 16.92
N TYR A 56 -1.51 -0.52 16.78
CA TYR A 56 -0.61 -1.30 15.93
C TYR A 56 -0.65 -0.82 14.48
N ARG A 57 -1.84 -0.61 13.89
CA ARG A 57 -1.97 -0.08 12.52
C ARG A 57 -1.41 1.33 12.37
N LYS A 58 -1.59 2.19 13.38
CA LYS A 58 -1.04 3.55 13.42
C LYS A 58 0.49 3.55 13.50
N ASN A 59 1.06 2.62 14.27
CA ASN A 59 2.50 2.53 14.47
C ASN A 59 3.19 1.75 13.34
N GLN A 60 2.47 0.85 12.69
CA GLN A 60 2.90 0.12 11.49
C GLN A 60 2.48 0.86 10.22
N VAL A 61 2.66 2.19 10.18
CA VAL A 61 2.79 2.87 8.89
C VAL A 61 4.10 2.38 8.31
N HIS A 62 4.06 1.25 7.63
CA HIS A 62 5.15 0.85 6.77
C HIS A 62 5.38 2.02 5.82
N GLU A 63 6.63 2.44 5.67
CA GLU A 63 7.05 3.23 4.52
C GLU A 63 6.71 2.42 3.28
N SER A 64 5.49 2.66 2.78
CA SER A 64 5.05 2.15 1.50
C SER A 64 5.96 2.82 0.49
N ARG A 65 6.96 2.09 0.00
CA ARG A 65 7.73 2.54 -1.15
C ARG A 65 6.76 2.95 -2.24
N ASP A 66 6.97 4.14 -2.78
CA ASP A 66 6.15 4.73 -3.85
C ASP A 66 6.14 3.86 -5.12
N TRP A 67 7.17 3.02 -5.26
CA TRP A 67 7.37 2.10 -6.36
C TRP A 67 7.63 0.65 -5.89
N VAL A 68 7.46 -0.28 -6.81
CA VAL A 68 7.69 -1.72 -6.67
C VAL A 68 8.30 -2.23 -7.98
N ILE A 69 9.29 -3.11 -7.93
CA ILE A 69 9.82 -3.79 -9.13
C ILE A 69 8.90 -4.98 -9.45
N ARG A 70 8.49 -5.11 -10.71
CA ARG A 70 7.69 -6.23 -11.21
C ARG A 70 8.30 -6.80 -12.47
N LYS A 71 8.13 -8.11 -12.68
CA LYS A 71 8.49 -8.74 -13.94
C LYS A 71 7.37 -8.49 -14.96
N LYS A 72 7.69 -7.91 -16.11
CA LYS A 72 6.79 -7.72 -17.25
C LYS A 72 7.55 -8.15 -18.50
N ASP A 73 6.95 -9.03 -19.31
CA ASP A 73 7.53 -9.51 -20.57
C ASP A 73 8.98 -10.05 -20.39
N GLY A 74 9.23 -10.76 -19.29
CA GLY A 74 10.55 -11.32 -18.97
C GLY A 74 11.51 -10.36 -18.26
N GLN A 75 11.25 -9.05 -18.27
CA GLN A 75 12.15 -8.02 -17.73
C GLN A 75 11.67 -7.46 -16.40
N LEU A 76 12.61 -7.07 -15.52
CA LEU A 76 12.29 -6.39 -14.28
C LEU A 76 12.09 -4.89 -14.56
N VAL A 77 10.86 -4.42 -14.34
CA VAL A 77 10.46 -3.04 -14.57
C VAL A 77 10.02 -2.37 -13.27
N GLN A 78 10.47 -1.13 -13.06
CA GLN A 78 10.01 -0.31 -11.95
C GLN A 78 8.58 0.18 -12.22
N CYS A 79 7.69 -0.10 -11.29
CA CYS A 79 6.28 0.28 -11.37
C CYS A 79 5.90 1.14 -10.17
N TRP A 80 5.05 2.13 -10.37
CA TRP A 80 4.63 3.09 -9.34
C TRP A 80 3.21 2.85 -8.89
N ARG A 81 2.96 2.97 -7.59
CA ARG A 81 1.62 2.81 -7.01
C ARG A 81 0.75 4.01 -7.37
N ILE A 82 -0.53 3.79 -7.64
CA ILE A 82 -1.47 4.89 -7.95
C ILE A 82 -1.47 6.00 -6.90
N GLY A 83 -1.31 5.68 -5.61
CA GLY A 83 -1.25 6.67 -4.53
C GLY A 83 0.00 7.55 -4.61
N ALA A 84 1.14 6.98 -4.99
CA ALA A 84 2.38 7.73 -5.19
C ALA A 84 2.28 8.64 -6.42
N VAL A 85 1.72 8.13 -7.52
CA VAL A 85 1.47 8.94 -8.73
C VAL A 85 0.51 10.10 -8.41
N ALA A 86 -0.58 9.82 -7.70
CA ALA A 86 -1.55 10.82 -7.25
C ALA A 86 -0.88 11.93 -6.41
N LYS A 87 -0.06 11.54 -5.42
CA LYS A 87 0.69 12.46 -4.57
C LYS A 87 1.68 13.32 -5.38
N ARG A 88 2.43 12.71 -6.30
CA ARG A 88 3.39 13.41 -7.16
C ARG A 88 2.74 14.47 -8.04
N LEU A 89 1.51 14.23 -8.49
CA LEU A 89 0.79 15.12 -9.41
C LEU A 89 -0.15 16.10 -8.72
N ASP A 90 -0.20 16.08 -7.39
CA ASP A 90 -1.18 16.81 -6.59
C ASP A 90 -2.62 16.58 -7.12
N ARG A 91 -2.97 15.30 -7.30
CA ARG A 91 -4.29 14.84 -7.75
C ARG A 91 -4.83 13.76 -6.83
N SER A 92 -6.15 13.61 -6.82
CA SER A 92 -6.77 12.48 -6.13
C SER A 92 -6.59 11.18 -6.92
N VAL A 93 -6.52 10.04 -6.23
CA VAL A 93 -6.53 8.71 -6.85
C VAL A 93 -7.78 8.53 -7.72
N ASP A 94 -8.92 9.08 -7.29
CA ASP A 94 -10.18 8.98 -8.03
C ASP A 94 -10.18 9.80 -9.31
N THR A 95 -9.46 10.92 -9.37
CA THR A 95 -9.22 11.67 -10.61
C THR A 95 -8.51 10.80 -11.64
N ILE A 96 -7.43 10.12 -11.24
CA ILE A 96 -6.67 9.22 -12.13
C ILE A 96 -7.57 8.05 -12.58
N ARG A 97 -8.35 7.46 -11.67
CA ARG A 97 -9.31 6.40 -12.02
C ARG A 97 -10.37 6.87 -13.01
N ARG A 98 -10.87 8.09 -12.85
CA ARG A 98 -11.83 8.70 -13.78
C ARG A 98 -11.20 8.91 -15.15
N TRP A 99 -9.97 9.38 -15.24
CA TRP A 99 -9.25 9.48 -16.51
C TRP A 99 -9.07 8.11 -17.20
N GLN A 100 -8.81 7.05 -16.44
CA GLN A 100 -8.79 5.67 -16.98
C GLN A 100 -10.18 5.21 -17.46
N ALA A 101 -11.24 5.53 -16.70
CA ALA A 101 -12.62 5.17 -17.06
C ALA A 101 -13.08 5.88 -18.34
N LEU A 102 -12.71 7.15 -18.50
CA LEU A 102 -12.97 7.97 -19.68
C LEU A 102 -12.02 7.66 -20.85
N ARG A 103 -11.12 6.68 -20.71
CA ARG A 103 -10.12 6.30 -21.73
C ARG A 103 -9.23 7.48 -22.18
N LEU A 104 -8.97 8.43 -21.29
CA LEU A 104 -8.02 9.54 -21.53
C LEU A 104 -6.57 9.07 -21.31
N ILE A 105 -6.40 8.07 -20.45
CA ILE A 105 -5.13 7.37 -20.21
C ILE A 105 -5.37 5.86 -20.27
N PRO A 106 -4.35 5.06 -20.64
CA PRO A 106 -4.45 3.60 -20.64
C PRO A 106 -4.75 3.02 -19.25
N ARG A 107 -5.38 1.84 -19.24
CA ARG A 107 -5.50 1.05 -18.00
C ARG A 107 -4.12 0.57 -17.56
N CYS A 108 -3.98 0.28 -16.27
CA CYS A 108 -2.73 -0.27 -15.74
C CYS A 108 -2.48 -1.65 -16.36
N ASN A 109 -1.37 -1.79 -17.08
CA ASN A 109 -1.00 -3.03 -17.77
C ASN A 109 -0.26 -4.01 -16.86
N VAL A 110 0.13 -3.58 -15.66
CA VAL A 110 0.79 -4.42 -14.66
C VAL A 110 -0.23 -4.75 -13.59
N GLY A 111 -0.98 -5.83 -13.82
CA GLY A 111 -1.84 -6.43 -12.80
C GLY A 111 -0.98 -7.08 -11.71
N THR A 112 -1.33 -6.86 -10.44
CA THR A 112 -0.90 -7.82 -9.42
C THR A 112 -1.93 -8.95 -9.45
N HIS A 113 -1.52 -10.21 -9.52
CA HIS A 113 -2.45 -11.34 -9.49
C HIS A 113 -3.41 -11.18 -8.29
N GLY A 114 -4.73 -11.03 -8.54
CA GLY A 114 -5.77 -10.83 -7.51
C GLY A 114 -6.32 -9.39 -7.39
N ARG A 115 -6.76 -8.99 -6.17
CA ARG A 115 -7.16 -7.60 -5.81
C ARG A 115 -5.96 -6.65 -5.75
N GLY A 116 -5.11 -6.74 -6.76
CA GLY A 116 -3.81 -6.11 -6.82
C GLY A 116 -3.85 -4.59 -6.82
N HIS A 117 -2.79 -3.97 -6.29
CA HIS A 117 -2.56 -2.54 -6.44
C HIS A 117 -2.47 -2.17 -7.92
N ARG A 118 -3.05 -1.02 -8.30
CA ARG A 118 -2.87 -0.45 -9.63
C ARG A 118 -1.45 0.11 -9.74
N LEU A 119 -0.70 -0.44 -10.68
CA LEU A 119 0.70 -0.12 -10.92
C LEU A 119 0.87 0.56 -12.28
N PHE A 120 1.64 1.64 -12.31
CA PHE A 120 1.93 2.45 -13.49
C PHE A 120 3.39 2.32 -13.88
N LEU A 121 3.63 2.13 -15.19
CA LEU A 121 4.97 2.20 -15.75
C LEU A 121 5.39 3.67 -15.95
N GLY A 122 6.70 3.93 -16.05
CA GLY A 122 7.23 5.29 -16.19
C GLY A 122 6.60 6.09 -17.35
N HIS A 123 6.46 5.48 -18.53
CA HIS A 123 5.83 6.11 -19.68
C HIS A 123 4.33 6.43 -19.46
N GLN A 124 3.63 5.62 -18.66
CA GLN A 124 2.23 5.91 -18.30
C GLN A 124 2.15 7.10 -17.34
N ILE A 125 3.09 7.25 -16.41
CA ILE A 125 3.15 8.42 -15.52
C ILE A 125 3.37 9.68 -16.33
N HIS A 126 4.26 9.64 -17.32
CA HIS A 126 4.53 10.78 -18.19
C HIS A 126 3.28 11.25 -18.97
N LEU A 127 2.40 10.33 -19.39
CA LEU A 127 1.10 10.74 -19.93
C LEU A 127 0.22 11.43 -18.92
N ILE A 128 0.13 10.85 -17.71
CA ILE A 128 -0.75 11.38 -16.66
C ILE A 128 -0.28 12.78 -16.28
N GLU A 129 1.03 13.00 -16.24
CA GLU A 129 1.65 14.33 -16.10
C GLU A 129 1.17 15.29 -17.19
N LYS A 130 1.33 14.92 -18.47
CA LYS A 130 0.85 15.74 -19.60
C LYS A 130 -0.65 16.05 -19.50
N LEU A 131 -1.47 15.04 -19.21
CA LEU A 131 -2.91 15.22 -19.06
C LEU A 131 -3.26 16.12 -17.87
N SER A 132 -2.51 16.04 -16.76
CA SER A 132 -2.76 16.81 -15.55
C SER A 132 -2.53 18.32 -15.71
N VAL A 133 -1.65 18.70 -16.64
CA VAL A 133 -1.38 20.10 -17.02
C VAL A 133 -2.52 20.64 -17.87
N VAL A 134 -3.01 19.84 -18.83
CA VAL A 134 -4.09 20.23 -19.76
C VAL A 134 -5.46 20.22 -19.10
N MET A 135 -5.65 19.36 -18.11
CA MET A 135 -6.85 19.26 -17.30
C MET A 135 -6.59 19.87 -15.91
N PRO A 136 -6.36 21.20 -15.80
CA PRO A 136 -6.22 21.84 -14.51
C PRO A 136 -7.51 21.67 -13.72
N TRP A 137 -7.38 21.73 -12.39
CA TRP A 137 -8.41 21.52 -11.38
C TRP A 137 -9.51 22.61 -11.40
N ASN A 138 -9.98 23.07 -12.56
CA ASN A 138 -10.98 24.13 -12.61
C ASN A 138 -12.40 23.56 -12.54
N ARG A 139 -13.02 23.76 -11.37
CA ARG A 139 -14.45 23.61 -11.06
C ARG A 139 -15.40 24.41 -11.98
N LYS A 140 -14.88 25.20 -12.92
CA LYS A 140 -15.65 26.02 -13.86
C LYS A 140 -15.49 25.42 -15.26
N LYS A 141 -16.62 24.92 -15.78
CA LYS A 141 -16.93 24.49 -17.16
C LYS A 141 -15.71 24.39 -18.09
N HIS A 142 -15.31 23.15 -18.41
CA HIS A 142 -14.31 22.90 -19.44
C HIS A 142 -14.85 23.29 -20.82
N ASP A 143 -14.16 24.19 -21.50
CA ASP A 143 -14.28 24.40 -22.94
C ASP A 143 -13.92 23.09 -23.66
N GLY A 144 -14.89 22.52 -24.39
CA GLY A 144 -14.80 21.18 -24.98
C GLY A 144 -13.70 21.00 -26.03
N GLU A 145 -13.16 22.09 -26.58
CA GLU A 145 -12.18 22.05 -27.68
C GLU A 145 -10.75 21.74 -27.23
N ARG A 146 -10.28 22.25 -26.08
CA ARG A 146 -8.91 21.96 -25.61
C ARG A 146 -8.70 20.52 -25.15
N VAL A 147 -9.77 19.88 -24.70
CA VAL A 147 -9.72 18.49 -24.23
C VAL A 147 -9.65 17.52 -25.40
N SER A 148 -10.32 17.80 -26.51
CA SER A 148 -10.35 16.90 -27.67
C SER A 148 -8.99 16.82 -28.36
N GLU A 149 -8.30 17.94 -28.55
CA GLU A 149 -7.01 18.00 -29.25
C GLU A 149 -5.90 17.26 -28.51
N VAL A 150 -5.86 17.38 -27.17
CA VAL A 150 -4.88 16.65 -26.34
C VAL A 150 -5.23 15.17 -26.24
N VAL A 151 -6.51 14.80 -26.19
CA VAL A 151 -6.91 13.38 -26.25
C VAL A 151 -6.55 12.76 -27.59
N VAL A 152 -6.70 13.50 -28.69
CA VAL A 152 -6.31 13.06 -30.03
C VAL A 152 -4.79 12.92 -30.12
N ASN A 153 -4.02 13.89 -29.63
CA ASN A 153 -2.55 13.81 -29.62
C ASN A 153 -2.02 12.73 -28.69
N ILE A 154 -2.65 12.52 -27.53
CA ILE A 154 -2.34 11.37 -26.68
C ILE A 154 -2.62 10.10 -27.46
N ARG A 155 -3.80 9.91 -28.05
CA ARG A 155 -4.14 8.69 -28.81
C ARG A 155 -3.20 8.40 -29.98
N ARG A 156 -2.64 9.42 -30.64
CA ARG A 156 -1.65 9.25 -31.73
C ARG A 156 -0.27 8.81 -31.27
N LEU A 157 0.07 8.99 -29.99
CA LEU A 157 1.34 8.55 -29.40
C LEU A 157 1.31 7.08 -28.93
N TRP A 158 0.24 6.34 -29.20
CA TRP A 158 0.06 4.91 -28.87
C TRP A 158 -0.28 4.10 -30.10
#